data_AF-A0A074VD69-F1
#
_entry.id   AF-A0A074VD69-F1
#
_cell.length_a   1.000
_cell.length_b   1.000
_cell.length_c   1.000
_cell.angle_alpha   90.00
_cell.angle_beta   90.00
_cell.angle_gamma   90.00
#
_symmetry.space_group_name_H-M   'P 1'
#
loop_
_entity.id
_entity.type
_entity.pdbx_description
1 polymer ?
#
loop_
_entity_poly.entity_id
_entity_poly.type
_entity_poly.pdbx_seq_one_letter_code
_entity_poly.pdbx_strand_id
1 'polypeptide(L)'
;KNAVICFSGTFDEPATTLQKWTEANGGTHTRKLTPDTTHLIVSEANWRARVPEVTTALEDATIKIVNYEWFDDRLRLSTRVTETKYLWLTIDAEQQK
;
A
#
# COMPACT_ATOMS: atom_id res chain seq x y z
N LYS A 1 -15.23 -6.47 -3.77
CA LYS A 1 -14.94 -5.18 -3.11
C LYS A 1 -13.85 -4.50 -3.91
N ASN A 2 -14.10 -3.31 -4.46
CA ASN A 2 -13.07 -2.55 -5.17
C ASN A 2 -12.03 -2.09 -4.16
N ALA A 3 -10.76 -2.42 -4.38
CA ALA A 3 -9.66 -1.96 -3.54
C ALA A 3 -9.19 -0.60 -4.06
N VAL A 4 -9.19 0.42 -3.20
CA VAL A 4 -8.62 1.73 -3.50
C VAL A 4 -7.20 1.77 -2.95
N ILE A 5 -6.23 1.90 -3.86
CA ILE A 5 -4.80 1.75 -3.59
C ILE A 5 -4.09 3.08 -3.85
N CYS A 6 -3.39 3.57 -2.83
CA CYS A 6 -2.50 4.72 -2.92
C CYS A 6 -1.06 4.27 -2.83
N PHE A 7 -0.17 4.87 -3.61
CA PHE A 7 1.27 4.59 -3.57
C PHE A 7 2.00 5.81 -3.04
N SER A 8 2.84 5.62 -2.02
CA SER A 8 3.68 6.66 -1.44
C SER A 8 5.14 6.23 -1.47
N GLY A 9 5.90 6.85 -2.36
CA GLY A 9 7.34 6.63 -2.48
C GLY A 9 7.80 6.40 -3.91
N THR A 10 9.09 6.11 -4.01
CA THR A 10 9.73 5.75 -5.27
C THR A 10 9.69 4.23 -5.39
N PHE A 11 9.05 3.74 -6.45
CA PHE A 11 9.02 2.33 -6.83
C PHE A 11 9.76 2.18 -8.17
N ASP A 12 10.23 0.97 -8.47
CA ASP A 12 10.86 0.68 -9.76
C ASP A 12 9.92 0.96 -10.94
N GLU A 13 8.62 0.69 -10.75
CA GLU A 13 7.59 0.92 -11.76
C GLU A 13 6.99 2.33 -11.66
N PRO A 14 6.73 3.00 -12.79
CA PRO A 14 6.09 4.31 -12.79
C PRO A 14 4.63 4.18 -12.32
N ALA A 15 4.13 5.23 -11.65
CA ALA A 15 2.76 5.26 -11.13
C ALA A 15 1.68 4.97 -12.20
N THR A 16 1.95 5.29 -13.46
CA THR A 16 1.07 4.97 -14.59
C THR A 16 0.96 3.46 -14.86
N THR A 17 2.04 2.69 -14.67
CA THR A 17 2.01 1.23 -14.79
C THR A 17 1.27 0.62 -13.60
N LEU A 18 1.58 1.09 -12.39
CA LEU A 18 0.91 0.63 -11.17
C LEU A 18 -0.60 0.89 -11.23
N GLN A 19 -1.00 2.04 -11.75
CA GLN A 19 -2.40 2.37 -12.04
C GLN A 19 -3.03 1.34 -12.97
N LYS A 20 -2.41 1.06 -14.12
CA LYS A 20 -2.93 0.10 -15.10
C LYS A 20 -3.10 -1.30 -14.48
N TRP A 21 -2.14 -1.75 -13.69
CA TRP A 21 -2.23 -3.06 -13.03
C TRP A 21 -3.36 -3.11 -11.99
N THR A 22 -3.52 -2.03 -11.22
CA THR A 22 -4.61 -1.89 -10.26
C THR A 22 -5.97 -1.92 -10.95
N GLU A 23 -6.14 -1.13 -12.01
CA GLU A 23 -7.37 -1.04 -12.80
C GLU A 23 -7.69 -2.35 -13.53
N ALA A 24 -6.66 -3.02 -14.08
CA ALA A 24 -6.81 -4.34 -14.71
C ALA A 24 -7.32 -5.42 -13.74
N ASN A 25 -7.07 -5.25 -12.44
CA ASN A 25 -7.55 -6.15 -11.38
C ASN A 25 -8.85 -5.67 -10.73
N GLY A 26 -9.53 -4.66 -11.31
CA GLY A 26 -10.78 -4.12 -10.78
C GLY A 26 -10.62 -3.27 -9.51
N GLY A 27 -9.39 -2.82 -9.22
CA GLY A 27 -9.11 -1.82 -8.20
C GLY A 27 -9.11 -0.39 -8.75
N THR A 28 -9.00 0.57 -7.85
CA THR A 28 -8.85 2.00 -8.17
C THR A 28 -7.52 2.49 -7.64
N HIS A 29 -6.73 3.16 -8.47
CA HIS A 29 -5.49 3.79 -8.03
C HIS A 29 -5.72 5.28 -7.73
N THR A 30 -5.21 5.76 -6.60
CA THR A 30 -5.20 7.18 -6.24
C THR A 30 -3.78 7.68 -6.06
N ARG A 31 -3.50 8.90 -6.56
CA ARG A 31 -2.18 9.56 -6.40
C ARG A 31 -2.01 10.24 -5.04
N LYS A 32 -3.11 10.49 -4.35
CA LYS A 32 -3.15 11.14 -3.05
C LYS A 32 -4.00 10.29 -2.12
N LEU A 33 -3.66 10.30 -0.84
CA LEU A 33 -4.48 9.71 0.19
C LEU A 33 -5.86 10.38 0.17
N THR A 34 -6.90 9.59 -0.07
CA THR A 34 -8.30 10.01 0.01
C THR A 34 -8.99 9.22 1.12
N PRO A 35 -10.11 9.71 1.68
CA PRO A 35 -10.89 8.96 2.68
C PRO A 35 -11.39 7.60 2.17
N ASP A 36 -11.55 7.44 0.86
CA ASP A 36 -11.92 6.17 0.22
C ASP A 36 -10.73 5.19 0.08
N THR A 37 -9.50 5.64 0.37
CA THR A 37 -8.31 4.81 0.26
C THR A 37 -8.38 3.68 1.27
N THR A 38 -8.18 2.45 0.81
CA THR A 38 -8.25 1.26 1.66
C THR A 38 -6.86 0.74 2.02
N HIS A 39 -5.91 0.85 1.07
CA HIS A 39 -4.55 0.36 1.22
C HIS A 39 -3.58 1.44 0.76
N LEU A 40 -2.61 1.76 1.61
CA LEU A 40 -1.50 2.66 1.31
C LEU A 40 -0.23 1.81 1.17
N ILE A 41 0.31 1.73 -0.04
CA ILE A 41 1.56 1.04 -0.34
C ILE A 41 2.69 2.05 -0.17
N VAL A 42 3.62 1.76 0.73
CA VAL A 42 4.72 2.68 1.05
C VAL A 42 6.05 1.98 0.84
N SER A 43 7.03 2.70 0.30
CA SER A 43 8.42 2.24 0.27
C SER A 43 9.08 2.37 1.64
N GLU A 44 10.12 1.56 1.92
CA GLU A 44 10.83 1.63 3.21
C GLU A 44 11.36 3.03 3.52
N ALA A 45 11.91 3.70 2.50
CA ALA A 45 12.41 5.05 2.63
C ALA A 45 11.33 6.04 3.08
N ASN A 46 10.13 5.98 2.48
CA ASN A 46 9.02 6.86 2.84
C ASN A 46 8.41 6.51 4.21
N TRP A 47 8.35 5.22 4.55
CA TRP A 47 7.92 4.76 5.86
C TRP A 47 8.85 5.30 6.96
N ARG A 48 10.17 5.12 6.80
CA ARG A 48 11.17 5.64 7.74
C ARG A 48 11.19 7.17 7.78
N ALA A 49 10.99 7.83 6.65
CA ALA A 49 10.87 9.28 6.58
C ALA A 49 9.57 9.83 7.20
N ARG A 50 8.59 8.95 7.54
CA ARG A 50 7.27 9.32 8.06
C ARG A 50 6.64 10.46 7.27
N VAL A 51 6.55 10.26 5.95
CA VAL A 51 5.92 11.22 5.04
C VAL A 51 4.46 11.49 5.45
N PRO A 52 3.88 12.65 5.06
CA PRO A 52 2.53 13.03 5.47
C PRO A 52 1.46 11.96 5.18
N GLU A 53 1.58 11.24 4.06
CA GLU A 53 0.64 10.15 3.74
C GLU A 53 0.67 9.02 4.79
N VAL A 54 1.86 8.68 5.31
CA VAL A 54 2.03 7.65 6.34
C VAL A 54 1.42 8.13 7.65
N THR A 55 1.70 9.36 8.06
CA THR A 55 1.14 9.90 9.31
C THR A 55 -0.37 9.97 9.26
N THR A 56 -0.95 10.45 8.16
CA THR A 56 -2.41 10.50 7.98
C THR A 56 -3.02 9.09 7.96
N ALA A 57 -2.39 8.13 7.27
CA ALA A 57 -2.86 6.75 7.29
C ALA A 57 -2.68 6.05 8.65
N LEU A 58 -1.76 6.51 9.50
CA LEU A 58 -1.64 6.02 10.87
C LEU A 58 -2.72 6.60 11.78
N GLU A 59 -3.14 7.84 11.54
CA GLU A 59 -4.29 8.45 12.22
C GLU A 59 -5.61 7.78 11.80
N ASP A 60 -5.71 7.39 10.53
CA ASP A 60 -6.84 6.65 9.97
C ASP A 60 -6.68 5.13 10.09
N ALA A 61 -7.19 4.54 11.18
CA ALA A 61 -7.15 3.08 11.40
C ALA A 61 -7.89 2.24 10.32
N THR A 62 -8.64 2.90 9.44
CA THR A 62 -9.31 2.33 8.27
C THR A 62 -8.33 1.97 7.15
N ILE A 63 -7.22 2.71 7.04
CA ILE A 63 -6.22 2.55 5.98
C ILE A 63 -5.17 1.53 6.42
N LYS A 64 -4.92 0.53 5.57
CA LYS A 64 -3.87 -0.47 5.79
C LYS A 64 -2.58 -0.03 5.12
N ILE A 65 -1.54 0.22 5.92
CA ILE A 65 -0.23 0.63 5.44
C ILE A 65 0.60 -0.63 5.16
N VAL A 66 0.81 -0.94 3.89
CA VAL A 66 1.45 -2.17 3.41
C VAL A 66 2.71 -1.88 2.57
N ASN A 67 3.56 -2.89 2.38
CA ASN A 67 4.70 -2.82 1.47
C ASN A 67 4.30 -3.14 0.01
N TYR A 68 5.26 -2.99 -0.92
CA TYR A 68 5.06 -3.30 -2.34
C TYR A 68 4.75 -4.79 -2.59
N GLU A 69 5.30 -5.70 -1.78
CA GLU A 69 5.07 -7.14 -1.97
C GLU A 69 3.60 -7.52 -1.83
N TRP A 70 2.84 -6.85 -0.96
CA TRP A 70 1.39 -7.07 -0.91
C TRP A 70 0.72 -6.81 -2.25
N PHE A 71 1.15 -5.77 -2.95
CA PHE A 71 0.59 -5.40 -4.25
C PHE A 71 0.98 -6.42 -5.31
N ASP A 72 2.25 -6.82 -5.39
CA ASP A 72 2.70 -7.86 -6.32
C ASP A 72 1.97 -9.19 -6.08
N ASP A 73 1.86 -9.63 -4.83
CA ASP A 73 1.12 -10.84 -4.47
C ASP A 73 -0.37 -10.70 -4.75
N ARG A 74 -0.97 -9.52 -4.54
CA ARG A 74 -2.37 -9.27 -4.86
C ARG A 74 -2.65 -9.29 -6.37
N LEU A 75 -1.68 -8.89 -7.18
CA LEU A 75 -1.77 -8.98 -8.64
C LEU A 75 -1.60 -10.41 -9.14
N ARG A 76 -0.72 -11.19 -8.51
CA ARG A 76 -0.43 -12.58 -8.91
C ARG A 76 -1.46 -13.57 -8.40
N LEU A 77 -1.98 -13.35 -7.20
CA LEU A 77 -2.88 -14.27 -6.52
C LEU A 77 -4.32 -13.82 -6.71
N SER A 78 -5.14 -14.63 -7.39
CA SER A 78 -6.61 -14.45 -7.39
C SER A 78 -7.26 -14.80 -6.05
N THR A 79 -6.48 -15.23 -5.05
CA THR A 79 -6.97 -15.61 -3.72
C THR A 79 -6.82 -14.46 -2.73
N ARG A 80 -7.52 -14.56 -1.59
CA ARG A 80 -7.49 -13.51 -0.57
C ARG A 80 -6.13 -13.50 0.14
N VAL A 81 -5.25 -12.58 -0.24
CA VAL A 81 -3.95 -12.36 0.41
C VAL A 81 -4.16 -11.77 1.80
N THR A 82 -3.56 -12.36 2.83
CA THR A 82 -3.57 -11.83 4.19
C THR A 82 -2.69 -10.59 4.27
N GLU A 83 -3.29 -9.44 4.54
CA GLU A 83 -2.59 -8.14 4.62
C GLU A 83 -1.60 -8.07 5.79
N THR A 84 -1.84 -8.82 6.88
CA THR A 84 -1.15 -8.66 8.17
C THR A 84 0.37 -8.78 8.09
N LYS A 85 0.90 -9.72 7.30
CA LYS A 85 2.36 -9.91 7.17
C LYS A 85 3.06 -8.82 6.35
N TYR A 86 2.31 -8.05 5.58
CA TYR A 86 2.85 -6.98 4.75
C TYR A 86 2.67 -5.60 5.39
N LEU A 87 1.99 -5.54 6.54
CA LEU A 87 1.81 -4.28 7.25
C LEU A 87 3.16 -3.76 7.71
N TRP A 88 3.45 -2.50 7.40
CA TRP A 88 4.67 -1.84 7.86
C TRP A 88 4.81 -1.87 9.38
N LEU A 89 3.69 -1.81 10.11
CA LEU A 89 3.66 -1.96 11.58
C LEU A 89 4.18 -3.33 12.04
N THR A 90 3.88 -4.40 11.29
CA THR A 90 4.34 -5.75 11.60
C THR A 90 5.79 -5.93 11.19
N ILE A 91 6.16 -5.46 9.99
CA ILE A 91 7.54 -5.51 9.48
C ILE A 91 8.49 -4.76 10.42
N ASP A 92 8.12 -3.56 10.88
CA ASP A 92 8.92 -2.75 11.80
C ASP A 92 9.10 -3.45 13.15
N ALA A 93 8.02 -4.07 13.68
CA ALA A 93 8.08 -4.83 14.92
C ALA A 93 8.95 -6.11 14.80
N GLU A 94 8.96 -6.77 13.64
CA GLU A 94 9.80 -7.93 13.37
C GLU A 94 11.27 -7.55 13.20
N GLN A 95 11.59 -6.40 12.58
CA GLN A 95 12.98 -5.94 12.43
C GLN A 95 13.63 -5.48 13.73
N GLN A 96 12.85 -5.13 14.75
CA GLN A 96 13.38 -4.73 16.07
C GLN A 96 13.69 -5.91 17.00
N LYS A 97 13.47 -7.16 16.57
CA LYS A 97 13.76 -8.39 17.33
C LYS A 97 15.13 -8.97 16.99
#